data_AF-A0A260ZQ54-F1
#
_entry.id   AF-A0A260ZQ54-F1
#
_cell.length_a   1.000
_cell.length_b   1.000
_cell.length_c   1.000
_cell.angle_alpha   90.00
_cell.angle_beta   90.00
_cell.angle_gamma   90.00
#
_symmetry.space_group_name_H-M   'P 1'
#
loop_
_entity.id
_entity.type
_entity.pdbx_description
1 polymer ?
#
loop_
_entity_poly.entity_id
_entity_poly.type
_entity_poly.pdbx_seq_one_letter_code
_entity_poly.pdbx_strand_id
1 'polypeptide(L)'
;MEQNYTKQVDEALLKARDLAQKDVVAAVESLNNIEKLTRLCADMKSNTRVVQYMAKLCFEGQKWDLLMETIMTLSKKRLLIKMAIAKMVRDAVAMIEKMPSEELKMKLIETLRTVTAGKIYVEVERARLTSMVVKKLEAEGKLDEAGAQELGARLNKGECLLFEVCFRLDDF
;
A
#
# COMPACT_ATOMS: atom_id res chain seq x y z
N MET A 1 -15.39 22.63 -13.92
CA MET A 1 -15.77 21.44 -14.72
C MET A 1 -14.98 20.26 -14.18
N GLU A 2 -15.66 19.18 -13.83
CA GLU A 2 -15.02 17.91 -13.43
C GLU A 2 -14.40 17.27 -14.69
N GLN A 3 -13.08 17.40 -14.83
CA GLN A 3 -12.37 16.86 -15.99
C GLN A 3 -12.14 15.37 -15.77
N ASN A 4 -12.86 14.55 -16.53
CA ASN A 4 -12.73 13.09 -16.51
C ASN A 4 -11.56 12.65 -17.39
N TYR A 5 -10.50 12.12 -16.79
CA TYR A 5 -9.29 11.67 -17.50
C TYR A 5 -9.31 10.19 -17.86
N THR A 6 -10.45 9.50 -17.66
CA THR A 6 -10.57 8.04 -17.81
C THR A 6 -9.97 7.50 -19.11
N LYS A 7 -10.25 8.15 -20.25
CA LYS A 7 -9.74 7.72 -21.57
C LYS A 7 -8.21 7.84 -21.68
N GLN A 8 -7.65 8.95 -21.21
CA GLN A 8 -6.20 9.17 -21.24
C GLN A 8 -5.47 8.21 -20.30
N VAL A 9 -6.10 7.91 -19.15
CA VAL A 9 -5.59 6.92 -18.20
C VAL A 9 -5.62 5.54 -18.85
N ASP A 10 -6.72 5.12 -19.46
CA ASP A 10 -6.81 3.80 -20.11
C ASP A 10 -5.75 3.63 -21.21
N GLU A 11 -5.57 4.64 -22.08
CA GLU A 11 -4.51 4.62 -23.10
C GLU A 11 -3.10 4.54 -22.50
N ALA A 12 -2.86 5.24 -21.39
CA ALA A 12 -1.57 5.22 -20.75
C ALA A 12 -1.29 3.95 -19.96
N LEU A 13 -2.33 3.32 -19.39
CA LEU A 13 -2.21 2.00 -18.77
C LEU A 13 -1.80 0.96 -19.80
N LEU A 14 -2.36 1.02 -21.02
CA LEU A 14 -1.93 0.14 -22.12
C LEU A 14 -0.47 0.39 -22.51
N LYS A 15 -0.07 1.65 -22.71
CA LYS A 15 1.33 2.01 -23.01
C LYS A 15 2.28 1.56 -21.89
N ALA A 16 1.89 1.76 -20.63
CA ALA A 16 2.69 1.34 -19.49
C ALA A 16 2.81 -0.19 -19.40
N ARG A 17 1.78 -0.94 -19.80
CA ARG A 17 1.83 -2.40 -19.91
C ARG A 17 2.84 -2.86 -20.95
N ASP A 18 2.81 -2.25 -22.14
CA ASP A 18 3.72 -2.57 -23.24
C ASP A 18 5.16 -2.22 -22.89
N LEU A 19 5.37 -1.09 -22.19
CA LEU A 19 6.67 -0.68 -21.68
C LEU A 19 7.16 -1.58 -20.54
N ALA A 20 6.27 -2.04 -19.66
CA ALA A 20 6.62 -2.90 -18.53
C ALA A 20 7.23 -4.25 -18.97
N GLN A 21 6.91 -4.73 -20.18
CA GLN A 21 7.55 -5.92 -20.75
C GLN A 21 9.04 -5.72 -21.03
N LYS A 22 9.47 -4.47 -21.29
CA LYS A 22 10.86 -4.12 -21.59
C LYS A 22 11.56 -3.54 -20.38
N ASP A 23 10.97 -2.49 -19.79
CA ASP A 23 11.50 -1.74 -18.65
C ASP A 23 10.39 -1.25 -17.72
N VAL A 24 10.30 -1.90 -16.55
CA VAL A 24 9.35 -1.54 -15.49
C VAL A 24 9.58 -0.13 -14.94
N VAL A 25 10.84 0.33 -14.89
CA VAL A 25 11.18 1.66 -14.33
C VAL A 25 10.62 2.76 -15.22
N ALA A 26 10.85 2.68 -16.54
CA ALA A 26 10.33 3.63 -17.51
C ALA A 26 8.79 3.65 -17.53
N ALA A 27 8.15 2.49 -17.34
CA ALA A 27 6.70 2.40 -17.22
C ALA A 27 6.18 3.19 -15.99
N VAL A 28 6.81 3.04 -14.82
CA VAL A 28 6.45 3.76 -13.60
C VAL A 28 6.67 5.28 -13.75
N GLU A 29 7.75 5.70 -14.39
CA GLU A 29 8.02 7.12 -14.67
C GLU A 29 6.98 7.73 -15.61
N SER A 30 6.55 6.99 -16.64
CA SER A 30 5.49 7.44 -17.54
C SER A 30 4.16 7.67 -16.80
N LEU A 31 3.84 6.78 -15.86
CA LEU A 31 2.62 6.86 -15.03
C LEU A 31 2.69 7.98 -14.00
N ASN A 32 3.88 8.38 -13.53
CA ASN A 32 4.05 9.49 -12.60
C ASN A 32 3.53 10.83 -13.15
N ASN A 33 3.66 11.06 -14.47
CA ASN A 33 3.14 12.26 -15.10
C ASN A 33 1.61 12.31 -15.03
N ILE A 34 0.95 11.17 -15.24
CA ILE A 34 -0.51 11.07 -15.23
C ILE A 34 -1.04 11.12 -13.81
N GLU A 35 -0.38 10.45 -12.85
CA GLU A 35 -0.70 10.57 -11.43
C GLU A 35 -0.69 12.05 -10.99
N LYS A 36 0.32 12.81 -11.42
CA LYS A 36 0.42 14.25 -11.12
C LYS A 36 -0.78 15.02 -11.69
N LEU A 37 -1.18 14.75 -12.93
CA LEU A 37 -2.34 15.39 -13.55
C LEU A 37 -3.64 15.02 -12.83
N THR A 38 -3.90 13.73 -12.61
CA THR A 38 -5.13 13.26 -11.95
C THR A 38 -5.22 13.72 -10.50
N ARG A 39 -4.09 13.90 -9.81
CA ARG A 39 -4.01 14.46 -8.46
C ARG A 39 -4.35 15.96 -8.43
N LEU A 40 -3.81 16.75 -9.36
CA LEU A 40 -4.10 18.19 -9.45
C LEU A 40 -5.56 18.45 -9.84
N CYS A 41 -6.13 17.60 -10.70
CA CYS A 41 -7.53 17.71 -11.13
C CYS A 41 -8.53 17.08 -10.15
N ALA A 42 -8.06 16.52 -9.02
CA ALA A 42 -8.87 15.87 -7.99
C ALA A 42 -9.80 14.74 -8.50
N ASP A 43 -9.44 14.06 -9.60
CA ASP A 43 -10.19 12.91 -10.12
C ASP A 43 -9.88 11.67 -9.29
N MET A 44 -10.79 11.37 -8.36
CA MET A 44 -10.62 10.29 -7.39
C MET A 44 -10.57 8.90 -8.05
N LYS A 45 -11.38 8.66 -9.08
CA LYS A 45 -11.53 7.33 -9.69
C LYS A 45 -10.30 7.01 -10.54
N SER A 46 -9.89 7.95 -11.39
CA SER A 46 -8.73 7.79 -12.25
C SER A 46 -7.44 7.67 -11.44
N ASN A 47 -7.23 8.55 -10.45
CA ASN A 47 -6.03 8.51 -9.64
C ASN A 47 -5.89 7.20 -8.87
N THR A 48 -7.00 6.69 -8.32
CA THR A 48 -7.01 5.39 -7.63
C THR A 48 -6.54 4.27 -8.56
N ARG A 49 -7.05 4.22 -9.80
CA ARG A 49 -6.68 3.19 -10.77
C ARG A 49 -5.20 3.27 -11.16
N VAL A 50 -4.70 4.47 -11.42
CA VAL A 50 -3.28 4.70 -11.76
C VAL A 50 -2.37 4.24 -10.63
N VAL A 51 -2.65 4.68 -9.40
CA VAL A 51 -1.84 4.32 -8.22
C VAL A 51 -1.85 2.82 -7.95
N GLN A 52 -3.02 2.16 -8.03
CA GLN A 52 -3.12 0.70 -7.90
C GLN A 52 -2.34 -0.01 -9.00
N TYR A 53 -2.40 0.50 -10.24
CA TYR A 53 -1.69 -0.10 -11.36
C TYR A 53 -0.18 0.04 -11.25
N MET A 54 0.33 1.19 -10.79
CA MET A 54 1.76 1.38 -10.53
C MET A 54 2.30 0.32 -9.54
N ALA A 55 1.57 0.07 -8.45
CA ALA A 55 1.97 -0.97 -7.49
C ALA A 55 1.93 -2.38 -8.11
N LYS A 56 0.91 -2.68 -8.92
CA LYS A 56 0.78 -3.98 -9.62
C LYS A 56 1.90 -4.21 -10.63
N LEU A 57 2.29 -3.20 -11.40
CA LEU A 57 3.39 -3.32 -12.36
C LEU A 57 4.73 -3.64 -11.68
N CYS A 58 5.03 -3.00 -10.55
CA CYS A 58 6.25 -3.32 -9.81
C CYS A 58 6.23 -4.75 -9.25
N PHE A 59 5.05 -5.25 -8.85
CA PHE A 59 4.85 -6.63 -8.40
C PHE A 59 5.03 -7.64 -9.55
N GLU A 60 4.40 -7.40 -10.70
CA GLU A 60 4.53 -8.25 -11.90
C GLU A 60 5.97 -8.27 -12.42
N GLY A 61 6.66 -7.14 -12.37
CA GLY A 61 8.06 -7.01 -12.75
C GLY A 61 9.06 -7.60 -11.74
N GLN A 62 8.61 -8.16 -10.62
CA GLN A 62 9.45 -8.68 -9.52
C GLN A 62 10.50 -7.66 -9.00
N LYS A 63 10.26 -6.36 -9.16
CA LYS A 63 11.16 -5.29 -8.69
C LYS A 63 10.68 -4.76 -7.34
N TRP A 64 11.07 -5.46 -6.27
CA TRP A 64 10.61 -5.20 -4.91
C TRP A 64 11.11 -3.87 -4.33
N ASP A 65 12.37 -3.52 -4.58
CA ASP A 65 12.95 -2.25 -4.09
C ASP A 65 12.24 -1.05 -4.73
N LEU A 66 11.97 -1.13 -6.04
CA LEU A 66 11.23 -0.11 -6.77
C LEU A 66 9.79 0.03 -6.25
N LEU A 67 9.14 -1.09 -5.87
CA LEU A 67 7.81 -1.06 -5.26
C LEU A 67 7.83 -0.28 -3.94
N MET A 68 8.78 -0.61 -3.05
CA MET A 68 8.91 0.03 -1.74
C MET A 68 9.19 1.54 -1.88
N GLU A 69 10.10 1.92 -2.77
CA GLU A 69 10.40 3.33 -3.06
C GLU A 69 9.19 4.07 -3.66
N THR A 70 8.48 3.43 -4.59
CA THR A 70 7.28 4.01 -5.22
C THR A 70 6.18 4.25 -4.18
N ILE A 71 5.91 3.29 -3.31
CA ILE A 71 4.93 3.43 -2.22
C ILE A 71 5.33 4.58 -1.29
N MET A 72 6.61 4.63 -0.88
CA MET A 72 7.13 5.70 -0.01
C MET A 72 6.96 7.07 -0.66
N THR A 73 7.30 7.18 -1.95
CA THR A 73 7.21 8.42 -2.71
C THR A 73 5.76 8.89 -2.86
N LEU A 74 4.85 8.01 -3.29
CA LEU A 74 3.42 8.33 -3.44
C LEU A 74 2.79 8.74 -2.11
N SER A 75 3.26 8.17 -1.00
CA SER A 75 2.72 8.44 0.33
C SER A 75 3.10 9.80 0.94
N LYS A 76 4.17 10.43 0.42
CA LYS A 76 4.71 11.73 0.87
C LYS A 76 4.30 12.90 -0.02
N LYS A 77 3.63 12.64 -1.16
CA LYS A 77 3.21 13.67 -2.12
C LYS A 77 2.16 14.61 -1.52
N ARG A 78 2.29 15.93 -1.75
CA ARG A 78 1.30 16.96 -1.36
C ARG A 78 0.00 16.77 -2.16
N LEU A 79 -1.15 17.08 -1.57
CA LEU A 79 -2.48 16.91 -2.20
C LEU A 79 -2.84 15.45 -2.52
N LEU A 80 -2.40 14.52 -1.68
CA LEU A 80 -2.76 13.11 -1.82
C LEU A 80 -4.28 12.89 -1.73
N ILE A 81 -4.78 12.00 -2.58
CA ILE A 81 -6.16 11.52 -2.51
C ILE A 81 -6.19 10.34 -1.53
N LYS A 82 -6.79 10.55 -0.34
CA LYS A 82 -6.79 9.57 0.77
C LYS A 82 -7.30 8.19 0.34
N MET A 83 -8.36 8.15 -0.48
CA MET A 83 -8.94 6.90 -0.97
C MET A 83 -8.02 6.11 -1.90
N ALA A 84 -7.19 6.79 -2.70
CA ALA A 84 -6.23 6.13 -3.58
C ALA A 84 -5.12 5.44 -2.76
N ILE A 85 -4.60 6.12 -1.74
CA ILE A 85 -3.58 5.55 -0.85
C ILE A 85 -4.15 4.39 -0.04
N ALA A 86 -5.36 4.53 0.53
CA ALA A 86 -5.98 3.44 1.29
C ALA A 86 -6.13 2.16 0.45
N LYS A 87 -6.57 2.29 -0.81
CA LYS A 87 -6.68 1.16 -1.74
C LYS A 87 -5.33 0.58 -2.16
N MET A 88 -4.34 1.44 -2.41
CA MET A 88 -2.97 1.00 -2.68
C MET A 88 -2.39 0.19 -1.53
N VAL A 89 -2.58 0.64 -0.28
CA VAL A 89 -2.09 -0.04 0.92
C VAL A 89 -2.79 -1.39 1.09
N ARG A 90 -4.10 -1.47 0.87
CA ARG A 90 -4.85 -2.74 0.88
C ARG A 90 -4.32 -3.73 -0.13
N ASP A 91 -4.11 -3.28 -1.37
CA ASP A 91 -3.55 -4.13 -2.43
C ASP A 91 -2.13 -4.59 -2.07
N ALA A 92 -1.31 -3.70 -1.50
CA ALA A 92 0.04 -4.03 -1.05
C ALA A 92 0.04 -5.07 0.10
N VAL A 93 -0.91 -4.97 1.04
CA VAL A 93 -1.07 -5.97 2.11
C VAL A 93 -1.43 -7.34 1.52
N ALA A 94 -2.38 -7.39 0.57
CA ALA A 94 -2.74 -8.63 -0.12
C ALA A 94 -1.59 -9.21 -0.99
N MET A 95 -0.66 -8.36 -1.44
CA MET A 95 0.54 -8.80 -2.18
C MET A 95 1.59 -9.46 -1.27
N ILE A 96 1.63 -9.13 0.03
CA ILE A 96 2.59 -9.73 0.98
C ILE A 96 2.42 -11.24 1.08
N GLU A 97 1.17 -11.71 1.13
CA GLU A 97 0.85 -13.13 1.23
C GLU A 97 1.33 -13.93 0.01
N LYS A 98 1.36 -13.29 -1.16
CA LYS A 98 1.78 -13.90 -2.44
C LYS A 98 3.29 -13.88 -2.67
N MET A 99 4.07 -13.24 -1.80
CA MET A 99 5.52 -13.19 -1.98
C MET A 99 6.17 -14.53 -1.60
N PRO A 100 7.16 -15.00 -2.38
CA PRO A 100 7.83 -16.28 -2.13
C PRO A 100 8.92 -16.20 -1.04
N SER A 101 9.48 -15.02 -0.76
CA SER A 101 10.59 -14.84 0.19
C SER A 101 10.15 -14.17 1.49
N GLU A 102 10.51 -14.78 2.63
CA GLU A 102 10.22 -14.25 3.97
C GLU A 102 10.97 -12.94 4.26
N GLU A 103 12.20 -12.78 3.78
CA GLU A 103 12.98 -11.55 3.96
C GLU A 103 12.32 -10.35 3.28
N LEU A 104 11.82 -10.55 2.05
CA LEU A 104 11.12 -9.51 1.30
C LEU A 104 9.77 -9.15 1.93
N LYS A 105 9.06 -10.13 2.50
CA LYS A 105 7.85 -9.89 3.28
C LYS A 105 8.13 -8.96 4.45
N MET A 106 9.19 -9.23 5.22
CA MET A 106 9.54 -8.40 6.38
C MET A 106 9.90 -6.96 5.96
N LYS A 107 10.71 -6.79 4.91
CA LYS A 107 11.06 -5.46 4.38
C LYS A 107 9.83 -4.66 3.91
N LEU A 108 8.89 -5.32 3.23
CA LEU A 108 7.67 -4.65 2.79
C LEU A 108 6.76 -4.27 3.97
N ILE A 109 6.64 -5.15 4.97
CA ILE A 109 5.88 -4.86 6.20
C ILE A 109 6.45 -3.65 6.92
N GLU A 110 7.76 -3.58 7.11
CA GLU A 110 8.42 -2.44 7.74
C GLU A 110 8.17 -1.14 6.97
N THR A 111 8.33 -1.19 5.64
CA THR A 111 8.04 -0.05 4.76
C THR A 111 6.58 0.41 4.92
N LEU A 112 5.63 -0.51 4.94
CA LEU A 112 4.21 -0.19 5.12
C LEU A 112 3.90 0.35 6.54
N ARG A 113 4.61 -0.10 7.58
CA ARG A 113 4.50 0.48 8.94
C ARG A 113 4.99 1.93 8.98
N THR A 114 6.05 2.26 8.25
CA THR A 114 6.52 3.65 8.09
C THR A 114 5.50 4.48 7.32
N VAL A 115 4.94 3.95 6.23
CA VAL A 115 3.98 4.66 5.36
C VAL A 115 2.67 4.95 6.07
N THR A 116 2.22 4.05 6.94
CA THR A 116 0.95 4.14 7.68
C THR A 116 1.08 4.91 8.99
N ALA A 117 2.29 5.24 9.43
CA ALA A 117 2.50 6.02 10.65
C ALA A 117 1.89 7.42 10.50
N GLY A 118 1.05 7.81 11.48
CA GLY A 118 0.42 9.13 11.52
C GLY A 118 -0.74 9.32 10.53
N LYS A 119 -1.32 8.24 9.99
CA LYS A 119 -2.44 8.31 9.05
C LYS A 119 -3.66 7.55 9.57
N ILE A 120 -4.60 8.29 10.15
CA ILE A 120 -5.86 7.78 10.73
C ILE A 120 -6.66 6.91 9.75
N TYR A 121 -6.61 7.21 8.44
CA TYR A 121 -7.40 6.51 7.42
C TYR A 121 -6.84 5.13 6.99
N VAL A 122 -5.69 4.70 7.53
CA VAL A 122 -5.08 3.38 7.26
C VAL A 122 -4.75 2.61 8.55
N GLU A 123 -5.28 3.03 9.70
CA GLU A 123 -5.04 2.37 11.00
C GLU A 123 -5.45 0.90 11.01
N VAL A 124 -6.55 0.56 10.32
CA VAL A 124 -7.01 -0.84 10.21
C VAL A 124 -5.94 -1.71 9.53
N GLU A 125 -5.34 -1.23 8.45
CA GLU A 125 -4.30 -1.98 7.72
C GLU A 125 -2.99 -2.02 8.52
N ARG A 126 -2.65 -0.95 9.24
CA ARG A 126 -1.50 -0.92 10.17
C ARG A 126 -1.63 -1.99 11.25
N ALA A 127 -2.83 -2.16 11.79
CA ALA A 127 -3.08 -3.15 12.82
C ALA A 127 -3.01 -4.58 12.26
N ARG A 128 -3.53 -4.83 11.04
CA ARG A 128 -3.33 -6.10 10.32
C ARG A 128 -1.85 -6.43 10.08
N LEU A 129 -1.06 -5.45 9.64
CA LEU A 129 0.39 -5.60 9.46
C LEU A 129 1.09 -5.98 10.77
N THR A 130 0.68 -5.37 11.89
CA THR A 130 1.26 -5.67 13.21
C THR A 130 0.89 -7.08 13.67
N SER A 131 -0.38 -7.48 13.49
CA SER A 131 -0.81 -8.85 13.78
C SER A 131 -0.05 -9.91 12.98
N MET A 132 0.31 -9.63 11.72
CA MET A 132 1.15 -10.54 10.93
C MET A 132 2.57 -10.68 11.50
N VAL A 133 3.17 -9.60 12.00
CA VAL A 133 4.50 -9.66 12.63
C VAL A 133 4.44 -10.42 13.95
N VAL A 134 3.42 -10.18 14.76
CA VAL A 134 3.24 -10.87 16.04
C VAL A 134 3.10 -12.37 15.83
N LYS A 135 2.22 -12.81 14.93
CA LYS A 135 2.05 -14.23 14.60
C LYS A 135 3.36 -14.90 14.16
N LYS A 136 4.21 -14.17 13.44
CA LYS A 136 5.55 -14.66 13.05
C LYS A 136 6.49 -14.78 14.25
N LEU A 137 6.55 -13.76 15.10
CA LEU A 137 7.40 -13.78 16.31
C LEU A 137 6.97 -14.85 17.31
N GLU A 138 5.67 -15.11 17.44
CA GLU A 138 5.11 -16.21 18.22
C GLU A 138 5.55 -17.57 17.66
N ALA A 139 5.51 -17.75 16.34
CA ALA A 139 6.00 -18.97 15.69
C ALA A 139 7.51 -19.18 15.86
N GLU A 140 8.29 -18.09 15.93
CA GLU A 140 9.73 -18.11 16.23
C GLU A 140 10.05 -18.30 17.73
N GLY A 141 9.04 -18.30 18.61
CA GLY A 141 9.21 -18.43 20.05
C GLY A 141 9.70 -17.17 20.78
N LYS A 142 9.72 -16.01 20.11
CA LYS A 142 10.12 -14.71 20.68
C LYS A 142 8.93 -13.98 21.30
N LEU A 143 8.40 -14.55 22.38
CA LEU A 143 7.19 -14.05 23.04
C LEU A 143 7.36 -12.63 23.64
N ASP A 144 8.57 -12.29 24.10
CA ASP A 144 8.85 -10.97 24.68
C ASP A 144 8.77 -9.85 23.64
N GLU A 145 9.34 -10.08 22.45
CA GLU A 145 9.28 -9.13 21.32
C GLU A 145 7.86 -9.03 20.75
N ALA A 146 7.15 -10.16 20.67
CA ALA A 146 5.74 -10.20 20.26
C ALA A 146 4.86 -9.36 21.20
N GLY A 147 4.99 -9.57 22.52
CA GLY A 147 4.25 -8.83 23.54
C GLY A 147 4.52 -7.33 23.49
N ALA A 148 5.79 -6.92 23.29
CA ALA A 148 6.15 -5.51 23.16
C ALA A 148 5.50 -4.86 21.93
N GLN A 149 5.47 -5.55 20.78
CA GLN A 149 4.83 -5.03 19.57
C GLN A 149 3.31 -4.96 19.70
N GLU A 150 2.67 -5.94 20.35
CA GLU A 150 1.24 -5.90 20.65
C GLU A 150 0.87 -4.75 21.60
N LEU A 151 1.64 -4.56 22.68
CA LEU A 151 1.41 -3.49 23.65
C LEU A 151 1.59 -2.12 23.00
N GLY A 152 2.58 -1.95 22.13
CA GLY A 152 2.76 -0.72 21.35
C GLY A 152 1.59 -0.42 20.40
N ALA A 153 0.97 -1.45 19.83
CA ALA A 153 -0.27 -1.29 19.05
C ALA A 153 -1.47 -0.96 19.94
N ARG A 154 -1.53 -1.53 21.16
CA ARG A 154 -2.59 -1.26 22.15
C ARG A 154 -2.46 0.11 22.82
N LEU A 155 -1.28 0.73 22.94
CA LEU A 155 -1.12 2.03 23.63
C LEU A 155 -1.52 3.24 22.79
N ASN A 156 -1.61 3.09 21.46
CA ASN A 156 -2.23 4.10 20.59
C ASN A 156 -3.78 4.09 20.67
N LYS A 157 -4.37 3.30 21.58
CA LYS A 157 -5.81 3.18 21.84
C LYS A 157 -6.46 4.36 22.58
N GLY A 158 -6.00 5.59 22.34
CA GLY A 158 -6.86 6.76 22.57
C GLY A 158 -8.03 6.83 21.56
N GLU A 159 -7.90 6.16 20.40
CA GLU A 159 -8.85 6.26 19.28
C GLU A 159 -9.33 4.89 18.72
N CYS A 160 -8.89 3.76 19.28
CA CYS A 160 -9.15 2.40 18.76
C CYS A 160 -10.31 1.67 19.46
N LEU A 161 -11.54 2.17 19.35
CA LEU A 161 -12.75 1.35 19.64
C LEU A 161 -13.16 0.44 18.46
N LEU A 162 -12.51 0.59 17.29
CA LEU A 162 -12.82 -0.20 16.09
C LEU A 162 -12.08 -1.53 15.98
N PHE A 163 -11.05 -1.76 16.80
CA PHE A 163 -10.23 -2.98 16.70
C PHE A 163 -10.98 -4.23 17.21
N GLU A 164 -11.89 -4.06 18.18
CA GLU A 164 -12.70 -5.16 18.70
C GLU A 164 -13.85 -5.56 17.76
N VAL A 165 -14.29 -4.64 16.88
CA VAL A 165 -15.32 -4.91 15.87
C VAL A 165 -14.72 -5.62 14.64
N CYS A 166 -13.49 -5.28 14.25
CA CYS A 166 -12.88 -5.84 13.05
C CYS A 166 -12.37 -7.28 13.24
N PHE A 167 -11.93 -7.67 14.45
CA PHE A 167 -11.50 -9.04 14.73
C PHE A 167 -12.67 -10.03 14.86
N ARG A 168 -13.92 -9.54 14.95
CA ARG A 168 -15.13 -10.36 15.16
C ARG A 168 -16.00 -10.53 13.90
N LEU A 169 -15.59 -9.95 12.77
CA LEU A 169 -16.38 -9.92 11.52
C LEU A 169 -15.96 -10.95 10.47
N ASP A 170 -14.97 -11.80 10.75
CA ASP A 170 -14.59 -12.92 9.86
C ASP A 170 -15.27 -14.25 10.27
N ASP A 171 -16.22 -14.23 11.22
CA ASP A 171 -16.98 -15.40 11.72
C ASP A 171 -18.52 -15.30 11.50
N PHE A 172 -18.99 -14.59 10.46
CA PHE A 172 -20.40 -14.64 10.04
C PHE A 172 -20.58 -14.53 8.53
#